data_AF-A0A4S3J0L2-F1
#
_entry.id   AF-A0A4S3J0L2-F1
#
_cell.length_a   1.000
_cell.length_b   1.000
_cell.length_c   1.000
_cell.angle_alpha   90.00
_cell.angle_beta   90.00
_cell.angle_gamma   90.00
#
_symmetry.space_group_name_H-M   'P 1'
#
loop_
_entity.id
_entity.type
_entity.pdbx_description
1 polymer ?
#
loop_
_entity_poly.entity_id
_entity_poly.type
_entity_poly.pdbx_seq_one_letter_code
_entity_poly.pdbx_strand_id
1 'polypeptide(L)'
;MDGIRLQLAALISKSVEYLPDMDIVVNIHDQPRIVVPFGIIQKHPEAEQKSRQMIPAAADRFTEVLAPRSQVHGDRQNGLSARIPGWCLRHDNSRLYETQFGAFVSNFNLSTDLCTVGPAIEDQHSFLFSPTTLVVSQKLLPVFSECKVSVNNDILFPANVYTMTDPRYLYDPKFDFEWEDKADSLLWRGASSGGGGIAAADSWHRLHRQRLVLLSNGTLNHNGQVSILSENAQHAYETNRYFNSSDFTQKHFDVGFTEFWGCIPEECPFYNWVLGVRNSTQLSEQFKSKYLVNVDGHSFSGRWRAFHFSKSLSLKATIFREWHDSRLFAWRHFVPLDNRYDELYSLMTYFIGMGSPVGKGMHNDQQEPYIRSHDFEAKMIASESRDQCCATKILKSTYSFY
;
A
#
# COMPACT_ATOMS: atom_id res chain seq x y z
N MET A 1 -0.85 -16.99 16.27
CA MET A 1 0.04 -18.00 15.65
C MET A 1 -0.76 -19.08 14.92
N ASP A 2 -1.84 -19.60 15.49
CA ASP A 2 -2.62 -20.68 14.88
C ASP A 2 -3.25 -20.33 13.51
N GLY A 3 -3.70 -19.08 13.32
CA GLY A 3 -4.30 -18.65 12.03
C GLY A 3 -3.37 -18.80 10.82
N ILE A 4 -2.13 -18.29 10.91
CA ILE A 4 -1.12 -18.39 9.84
C ILE A 4 -0.79 -19.86 9.55
N ARG A 5 -0.63 -20.68 10.59
CA ARG A 5 -0.35 -22.11 10.44
C ARG A 5 -1.49 -22.84 9.73
N LEU A 6 -2.73 -22.62 10.14
CA LEU A 6 -3.91 -23.25 9.56
C LEU A 6 -4.10 -22.83 8.10
N GLN A 7 -3.87 -21.56 7.79
CA GLN A 7 -3.94 -21.04 6.43
C GLN A 7 -2.89 -21.68 5.53
N LEU A 8 -1.63 -21.73 5.96
CA LEU A 8 -0.57 -22.35 5.18
C LEU A 8 -0.85 -23.84 4.97
N ALA A 9 -1.30 -24.56 6.01
CA ALA A 9 -1.71 -25.95 5.91
C ALA A 9 -2.83 -26.16 4.87
N ALA A 10 -3.83 -25.29 4.85
CA ALA A 10 -4.91 -25.35 3.87
C ALA A 10 -4.51 -24.93 2.46
N LEU A 11 -3.49 -24.08 2.31
CA LEU A 11 -2.92 -23.74 1.01
C LEU A 11 -2.21 -24.95 0.40
N ILE A 12 -1.37 -25.61 1.19
CA ILE A 12 -0.56 -26.74 0.73
C ILE A 12 -1.36 -28.05 0.65
N SER A 13 -2.47 -28.19 1.36
CA SER A 13 -3.26 -29.44 1.39
C SER A 13 -3.70 -29.93 0.01
N LYS A 14 -3.88 -29.01 -0.95
CA LYS A 14 -4.25 -29.34 -2.34
C LYS A 14 -3.11 -29.96 -3.16
N SER A 15 -1.88 -29.86 -2.68
CA SER A 15 -0.70 -30.36 -3.36
C SER A 15 0.25 -31.11 -2.43
N VAL A 16 -0.17 -31.42 -1.20
CA VAL A 16 0.69 -31.98 -0.15
C VAL A 16 1.22 -33.36 -0.54
N GLU A 17 0.43 -34.14 -1.29
CA GLU A 17 0.84 -35.44 -1.83
C GLU A 17 2.04 -35.37 -2.81
N TYR A 18 2.31 -34.20 -3.38
CA TYR A 18 3.43 -33.97 -4.29
C TYR A 18 4.65 -33.34 -3.61
N LEU A 19 4.54 -32.99 -2.34
CA LEU A 19 5.61 -32.35 -1.59
C LEU A 19 6.36 -33.40 -0.77
N PRO A 20 7.70 -33.33 -0.72
CA PRO A 20 8.46 -34.12 0.23
C PRO A 20 8.20 -33.59 1.64
N ASP A 21 8.51 -34.40 2.64
CA ASP A 21 8.55 -33.93 4.02
C ASP A 21 9.53 -32.77 4.16
N MET A 22 9.02 -31.65 4.68
CA MET A 22 9.79 -30.41 4.80
C MET A 22 9.33 -29.55 5.96
N ASP A 23 10.30 -28.87 6.57
CA ASP A 23 10.06 -27.79 7.52
C ASP A 23 9.92 -26.46 6.77
N ILE A 24 8.76 -25.81 6.91
CA ILE A 24 8.51 -24.49 6.32
C ILE A 24 8.72 -23.42 7.38
N VAL A 25 9.71 -22.55 7.17
CA VAL A 25 9.96 -21.42 8.06
C VAL A 25 9.02 -20.27 7.68
N VAL A 26 8.18 -19.87 8.62
CA VAL A 26 7.19 -18.80 8.43
C VAL A 26 7.53 -17.60 9.32
N ASN A 27 7.56 -16.42 8.72
CA ASN A 27 7.60 -15.16 9.44
C ASN A 27 6.21 -14.86 10.01
N ILE A 28 6.12 -14.78 11.34
CA ILE A 28 4.88 -14.48 12.06
C ILE A 28 4.67 -12.98 12.31
N HIS A 29 5.62 -12.14 11.90
CA HIS A 29 5.50 -10.69 11.98
C HIS A 29 5.02 -10.13 10.64
N ASP A 30 4.43 -8.95 10.71
CA ASP A 30 3.92 -8.18 9.58
C ASP A 30 5.02 -7.64 8.65
N GLN A 31 6.24 -7.43 9.16
CA GLN A 31 7.38 -6.90 8.40
C GLN A 31 8.30 -8.03 7.87
N PRO A 32 8.83 -7.92 6.63
CA PRO A 32 9.67 -8.94 5.99
C PRO A 32 11.04 -9.12 6.67
N ARG A 33 11.73 -10.24 6.40
CA ARG A 33 12.97 -10.59 7.11
C ARG A 33 14.22 -10.70 6.25
N ILE A 34 14.11 -11.10 4.99
CA ILE A 34 15.29 -11.52 4.23
C ILE A 34 15.73 -10.39 3.32
N VAL A 35 16.90 -9.80 3.59
CA VAL A 35 17.52 -8.79 2.72
C VAL A 35 18.90 -9.30 2.37
N VAL A 36 19.10 -9.76 1.13
CA VAL A 36 20.39 -10.32 0.69
C VAL A 36 20.92 -9.45 -0.45
N PRO A 37 22.16 -8.96 -0.38
CA PRO A 37 22.76 -8.18 -1.46
C PRO A 37 22.77 -8.96 -2.78
N PHE A 38 22.50 -8.26 -3.87
CA PHE A 38 22.43 -8.85 -5.21
C PHE A 38 23.69 -9.65 -5.59
N GLY A 39 24.88 -9.14 -5.27
CA GLY A 39 26.15 -9.84 -5.54
C GLY A 39 26.34 -11.15 -4.76
N ILE A 40 25.59 -11.39 -3.68
CA ILE A 40 25.52 -12.69 -3.01
C ILE A 40 24.52 -13.59 -3.73
N ILE A 41 23.33 -13.06 -4.06
CA ILE A 41 22.28 -13.79 -4.80
C ILE A 41 22.84 -14.37 -6.11
N GLN A 42 23.60 -13.59 -6.88
CA GLN A 42 24.16 -14.02 -8.16
C GLN A 42 25.12 -15.21 -8.08
N LYS A 43 25.68 -15.52 -6.90
CA LYS A 43 26.57 -16.67 -6.73
C LYS A 43 25.80 -17.98 -6.52
N HIS A 44 24.52 -17.91 -6.14
CA HIS A 44 23.72 -19.09 -5.82
C HIS A 44 23.25 -19.90 -7.05
N PRO A 45 22.87 -19.31 -8.21
CA PRO A 45 22.49 -20.07 -9.40
C PRO A 45 23.56 -21.06 -9.88
N GLU A 46 24.84 -20.67 -9.89
CA GLU A 46 25.92 -21.58 -10.28
C GLU A 46 26.09 -22.74 -9.28
N ALA A 47 25.98 -22.44 -7.98
CA ALA A 47 26.04 -23.44 -6.94
C ALA A 47 24.85 -24.41 -7.05
N GLU A 48 23.63 -23.88 -7.24
CA GLU A 48 22.40 -24.64 -7.45
C GLU A 48 22.54 -25.55 -8.66
N GLN A 49 22.96 -25.03 -9.82
CA GLN A 49 23.11 -25.82 -11.03
C GLN A 49 24.12 -26.96 -10.87
N LYS A 50 25.23 -26.71 -10.14
CA LYS A 50 26.25 -27.72 -9.84
C LYS A 50 25.78 -28.75 -8.80
N SER A 51 24.94 -28.35 -7.86
CA SER A 51 24.47 -29.20 -6.76
C SER A 51 23.05 -29.74 -6.97
N ARG A 52 22.39 -29.44 -8.09
CA ARG A 52 21.01 -29.82 -8.37
C ARG A 52 20.90 -31.34 -8.36
N GLN A 53 20.31 -31.86 -7.30
CA GLN A 53 19.99 -33.27 -7.17
C GLN A 53 18.51 -33.38 -6.80
N MET A 54 17.74 -34.06 -7.65
CA MET A 54 16.42 -34.57 -7.24
C MET A 54 16.70 -35.65 -6.20
N ILE A 55 16.31 -35.44 -4.94
CA ILE A 55 16.53 -36.42 -3.88
C ILE A 55 15.69 -37.66 -4.23
N PRO A 56 16.28 -38.80 -4.62
CA PRO A 56 15.52 -39.96 -5.09
C PRO A 56 14.67 -40.62 -3.99
N ALA A 57 14.96 -40.26 -2.73
CA ALA A 57 14.42 -40.87 -1.52
C ALA A 57 13.69 -39.85 -0.61
N ALA A 58 13.12 -38.79 -1.20
CA ALA A 58 12.10 -38.01 -0.48
C ALA A 58 11.02 -38.99 0.01
N ALA A 59 10.87 -39.10 1.32
CA ALA A 59 9.97 -40.05 1.95
C ALA A 59 9.03 -39.28 2.89
N ASP A 60 7.79 -39.75 2.97
CA ASP A 60 6.75 -39.30 3.92
C ASP A 60 7.10 -39.78 5.34
N ARG A 61 8.09 -39.14 5.96
CA ARG A 61 8.48 -39.32 7.37
C ARG A 61 9.20 -38.09 7.90
N PHE A 62 8.87 -37.71 9.14
CA PHE A 62 9.52 -36.62 9.86
C PHE A 62 11.05 -36.77 9.86
N THR A 63 11.76 -35.67 9.61
CA THR A 63 13.18 -35.58 9.94
C THR A 63 13.28 -35.71 11.46
N GLU A 64 13.86 -36.80 11.96
CA GLU A 64 14.14 -36.94 13.38
C GLU A 64 15.06 -35.79 13.78
N VAL A 65 14.45 -34.83 14.49
CA VAL A 65 15.02 -33.67 15.15
C VAL A 65 16.52 -33.52 14.89
N LEU A 66 16.89 -32.66 13.94
CA LEU A 66 18.19 -32.00 14.05
C LEU A 66 18.15 -31.30 15.41
N ALA A 67 18.87 -31.87 16.39
CA ALA A 67 19.08 -31.29 17.71
C ALA A 67 19.23 -29.77 17.53
N PRO A 68 18.50 -28.94 18.32
CA PRO A 68 18.27 -27.54 18.00
C PRO A 68 19.60 -26.92 17.61
N ARG A 69 19.83 -26.79 16.29
CA ARG A 69 21.03 -26.12 15.79
C ARG A 69 20.81 -24.73 16.30
N SER A 70 21.62 -24.39 17.32
CA SER A 70 21.71 -23.12 18.02
C SER A 70 20.67 -22.16 17.51
N GLN A 71 19.65 -21.83 18.33
CA GLN A 71 18.73 -20.71 18.08
C GLN A 71 19.47 -19.75 17.17
N VAL A 72 19.05 -19.64 15.91
CA VAL A 72 19.65 -18.65 15.03
C VAL A 72 19.36 -17.36 15.76
N HIS A 73 20.33 -16.93 16.57
CA HIS A 73 20.39 -15.61 17.12
C HIS A 73 20.48 -14.82 15.84
N GLY A 74 19.32 -14.36 15.37
CA GLY A 74 19.30 -13.21 14.50
C GLY A 74 20.14 -12.22 15.26
N ASP A 75 21.33 -11.92 14.74
CA ASP A 75 22.11 -10.84 15.30
C ASP A 75 21.12 -9.69 15.40
N ARG A 76 20.77 -9.28 16.62
CA ARG A 76 20.34 -7.91 16.85
C ARG A 76 21.60 -7.09 16.58
N GLN A 77 21.96 -6.95 15.31
CA GLN A 77 22.84 -5.89 14.90
C GLN A 77 22.02 -4.63 15.13
N ASN A 78 22.19 -4.09 16.34
CA ASN A 78 21.81 -2.75 16.70
C ASN A 78 22.38 -1.83 15.61
N GLY A 79 21.55 -1.45 14.63
CA GLY A 79 21.96 -0.54 13.55
C GLY A 79 21.50 -0.88 12.14
N LEU A 80 20.99 -2.09 11.86
CA LEU A 80 20.40 -2.39 10.55
C LEU A 80 18.95 -1.89 10.49
N SER A 81 18.81 -0.57 10.31
CA SER A 81 17.58 0.06 9.84
C SER A 81 17.11 -0.63 8.56
N ALA A 82 15.82 -0.52 8.20
CA ALA A 82 15.33 -0.74 6.84
C ALA A 82 15.90 0.28 5.83
N ARG A 83 17.13 0.75 6.05
CA ARG A 83 17.83 1.70 5.22
C ARG A 83 17.94 1.09 3.83
N ILE A 84 17.65 1.94 2.87
CA ILE A 84 17.79 1.67 1.45
C ILE A 84 19.21 1.13 1.23
N PRO A 85 19.33 -0.07 0.63
CA PRO A 85 20.65 -0.64 0.39
C PRO A 85 21.55 0.32 -0.37
N GLY A 86 22.83 0.42 0.01
CA GLY A 86 23.76 1.42 -0.57
C GLY A 86 24.06 1.28 -2.07
N TRP A 87 23.53 0.23 -2.72
CA TRP A 87 23.58 0.00 -4.16
C TRP A 87 22.35 0.53 -4.91
N CYS A 88 21.32 0.98 -4.21
CA CYS A 88 20.20 1.70 -4.79
C CYS A 88 20.61 3.12 -5.25
N LEU A 89 19.73 3.77 -6.01
CA LEU A 89 19.93 5.17 -6.41
C LEU A 89 20.03 6.07 -5.17
N ARG A 90 20.81 7.15 -5.28
CA ARG A 90 21.06 8.09 -4.17
C ARG A 90 20.27 9.40 -4.24
N HIS A 91 19.53 9.60 -5.32
CA HIS A 91 18.76 10.82 -5.58
C HIS A 91 17.33 10.46 -5.95
N ASP A 92 16.43 11.42 -5.77
CA ASP A 92 15.07 11.33 -6.28
C ASP A 92 15.08 11.15 -7.82
N ASN A 93 14.37 10.13 -8.29
CA ASN A 93 14.24 9.79 -9.70
C ASN A 93 12.78 9.69 -10.13
N SER A 94 11.93 10.56 -9.59
CA SER A 94 10.49 10.59 -9.87
C SER A 94 10.13 10.57 -11.36
N ARG A 95 10.96 11.22 -12.20
CA ARG A 95 10.84 11.22 -13.66
C ARG A 95 10.82 9.84 -14.32
N LEU A 96 11.33 8.80 -13.66
CA LEU A 96 11.32 7.42 -14.19
C LEU A 96 9.94 6.76 -14.11
N TYR A 97 9.08 7.23 -13.20
CA TYR A 97 7.82 6.59 -12.91
C TYR A 97 6.63 7.54 -12.84
N GLU A 98 6.84 8.85 -12.93
CA GLU A 98 5.80 9.86 -13.08
C GLU A 98 5.59 10.23 -14.56
N THR A 99 4.45 10.86 -14.86
CA THR A 99 4.22 11.48 -16.15
C THR A 99 5.07 12.73 -16.33
N GLN A 100 5.23 13.20 -17.57
CA GLN A 100 6.01 14.40 -17.91
C GLN A 100 5.57 15.68 -17.17
N PHE A 101 4.32 15.72 -16.69
CA PHE A 101 3.77 16.83 -15.93
C PHE A 101 4.00 16.70 -14.42
N GLY A 102 4.75 15.68 -13.97
CA GLY A 102 4.92 15.34 -12.55
C GLY A 102 3.59 15.00 -11.87
N ALA A 103 2.60 14.60 -12.67
CA ALA A 103 1.21 14.66 -12.24
C ALA A 103 0.63 13.30 -11.87
N PHE A 104 1.09 12.19 -12.47
CA PHE A 104 0.53 10.86 -12.20
C PHE A 104 1.61 9.78 -12.27
N VAL A 105 1.47 8.70 -11.49
CA VAL A 105 2.35 7.54 -11.59
C VAL A 105 2.10 6.81 -12.93
N SER A 106 3.07 6.86 -13.84
CA SER A 106 3.07 6.14 -15.12
C SER A 106 3.61 4.70 -14.99
N ASN A 107 4.50 4.42 -14.02
CA ASN A 107 5.08 3.09 -13.81
C ASN A 107 5.01 2.65 -12.35
N PHE A 108 4.00 1.85 -12.03
CA PHE A 108 3.76 1.36 -10.67
C PHE A 108 4.88 0.45 -10.11
N ASN A 109 5.57 -0.30 -10.98
CA ASN A 109 6.66 -1.17 -10.52
C ASN A 109 7.85 -0.36 -10.00
N LEU A 110 8.12 0.79 -10.63
CA LEU A 110 9.17 1.71 -10.21
C LEU A 110 8.73 2.58 -9.03
N SER A 111 7.46 3.00 -8.97
CA SER A 111 6.93 3.79 -7.84
C SER A 111 6.83 3.01 -6.53
N THR A 112 6.97 1.68 -6.57
CA THR A 112 6.99 0.79 -5.40
C THR A 112 8.37 0.17 -5.16
N ASP A 113 9.36 0.47 -6.01
CA ASP A 113 10.72 -0.03 -5.86
C ASP A 113 11.55 0.88 -4.96
N LEU A 114 11.96 0.38 -3.80
CA LEU A 114 12.78 1.13 -2.85
C LEU A 114 14.14 1.55 -3.41
N CYS A 115 14.66 0.90 -4.44
CA CYS A 115 15.86 1.41 -5.09
C CYS A 115 15.63 2.63 -5.97
N THR A 116 14.37 2.88 -6.33
CA THR A 116 13.95 4.03 -7.13
C THR A 116 13.38 5.13 -6.24
N VAL A 117 12.38 4.83 -5.41
CA VAL A 117 11.69 5.83 -4.58
C VAL A 117 12.34 6.06 -3.22
N GLY A 118 13.14 5.10 -2.75
CA GLY A 118 13.71 5.10 -1.40
C GLY A 118 14.25 6.47 -0.97
N PRO A 119 15.19 7.09 -1.71
CA PRO A 119 15.76 8.38 -1.34
C PRO A 119 14.73 9.50 -1.15
N ALA A 120 13.61 9.46 -1.86
CA ALA A 120 12.56 10.47 -1.78
C ALA A 120 11.61 10.27 -0.58
N ILE A 121 11.51 9.04 -0.06
CA ILE A 121 10.58 8.68 1.01
C ILE A 121 11.26 8.13 2.28
N GLU A 122 12.59 8.20 2.35
CA GLU A 122 13.39 7.58 3.42
C GLU A 122 12.99 8.05 4.82
N ASP A 123 12.57 9.32 4.93
CA ASP A 123 12.09 9.94 6.16
C ASP A 123 10.57 10.16 6.16
N GLN A 124 9.85 9.68 5.13
CA GLN A 124 8.41 9.89 4.94
C GLN A 124 7.58 8.61 5.10
N HIS A 125 8.20 7.44 5.05
CA HIS A 125 7.53 6.16 5.22
C HIS A 125 8.11 5.39 6.42
N SER A 126 7.28 5.12 7.43
CA SER A 126 7.75 4.65 8.74
C SER A 126 8.55 3.35 8.68
N PHE A 127 8.23 2.46 7.75
CA PHE A 127 8.98 1.22 7.55
C PHE A 127 10.49 1.48 7.35
N LEU A 128 10.87 2.58 6.70
CA LEU A 128 12.25 2.88 6.31
C LEU A 128 13.10 3.44 7.46
N PHE A 129 12.50 4.24 8.35
CA PHE A 129 13.23 4.93 9.42
C PHE A 129 12.86 4.49 10.85
N SER A 130 11.70 3.87 11.06
CA SER A 130 11.25 3.39 12.38
C SER A 130 10.41 2.11 12.25
N PRO A 131 10.97 0.98 11.77
CA PRO A 131 10.22 -0.28 11.71
C PRO A 131 9.97 -0.86 13.11
N THR A 132 8.76 -1.36 13.37
CA THR A 132 8.35 -1.86 14.70
C THR A 132 8.80 -3.28 14.99
N THR A 133 8.77 -4.17 14.01
CA THR A 133 8.91 -5.63 14.17
C THR A 133 10.00 -6.22 13.27
N LEU A 134 10.75 -5.37 12.57
CA LEU A 134 11.74 -5.78 11.59
C LEU A 134 12.92 -6.49 12.25
N VAL A 135 13.12 -7.74 11.86
CA VAL A 135 14.29 -8.55 12.21
C VAL A 135 14.90 -9.08 10.93
N VAL A 136 16.02 -8.51 10.51
CA VAL A 136 16.62 -8.78 9.20
C VAL A 136 17.66 -9.91 9.27
N SER A 137 17.64 -10.79 8.27
CA SER A 137 18.74 -11.72 7.94
C SER A 137 19.38 -11.33 6.61
N GLN A 138 20.71 -11.29 6.59
CA GLN A 138 21.53 -11.11 5.38
C GLN A 138 21.92 -12.44 4.70
N LYS A 139 21.41 -13.56 5.22
CA LYS A 139 21.57 -14.89 4.63
C LYS A 139 20.32 -15.24 3.81
N LEU A 140 20.52 -15.82 2.63
CA LEU A 140 19.43 -16.32 1.80
C LEU A 140 18.84 -17.57 2.45
N LEU A 141 17.67 -17.40 3.05
CA LEU A 141 16.90 -18.43 3.75
C LEU A 141 15.50 -18.50 3.15
N PRO A 142 14.90 -19.69 2.97
CA PRO A 142 13.55 -19.85 2.43
C PRO A 142 12.51 -19.52 3.49
N VAL A 143 12.34 -18.24 3.80
CA VAL A 143 11.36 -17.74 4.77
C VAL A 143 10.11 -17.24 4.05
N PHE A 144 8.95 -17.75 4.47
CA PHE A 144 7.65 -17.33 3.96
C PHE A 144 7.12 -16.14 4.76
N SER A 145 6.73 -15.06 4.08
CA SER A 145 6.18 -13.84 4.68
C SER A 145 4.91 -13.41 3.95
N GLU A 146 4.00 -12.74 4.68
CA GLU A 146 2.73 -12.25 4.11
C GLU A 146 2.92 -11.09 3.13
N CYS A 147 3.99 -10.31 3.31
CA CYS A 147 4.39 -9.24 2.41
C CYS A 147 5.92 -9.08 2.38
N LYS A 148 6.41 -8.28 1.43
CA LYS A 148 7.82 -7.89 1.36
C LYS A 148 7.98 -6.56 0.62
N VAL A 149 9.10 -5.87 0.77
CA VAL A 149 9.44 -4.73 -0.13
C VAL A 149 10.37 -5.19 -1.26
N SER A 150 10.64 -4.33 -2.24
CA SER A 150 11.38 -4.72 -3.47
C SER A 150 12.78 -5.30 -3.22
N VAL A 151 13.43 -4.92 -2.12
CA VAL A 151 14.78 -5.36 -1.74
C VAL A 151 14.79 -6.65 -0.91
N ASN A 152 13.62 -7.16 -0.53
CA ASN A 152 13.48 -8.38 0.24
C ASN A 152 13.39 -9.64 -0.63
N ASN A 153 13.88 -10.75 -0.10
CA ASN A 153 13.90 -12.06 -0.76
C ASN A 153 12.96 -13.07 -0.11
N ASP A 154 12.08 -12.62 0.78
CA ASP A 154 11.02 -13.45 1.36
C ASP A 154 10.15 -14.08 0.25
N ILE A 155 9.67 -15.29 0.52
CA ILE A 155 8.73 -16.02 -0.33
C ILE A 155 7.33 -15.58 0.10
N LEU A 156 6.56 -15.00 -0.82
CA LEU A 156 5.23 -14.48 -0.51
C LEU A 156 4.22 -15.63 -0.42
N PHE A 157 3.38 -15.58 0.61
CA PHE A 157 2.17 -16.41 0.69
C PHE A 157 0.95 -15.53 1.01
N PRO A 158 -0.28 -16.02 0.77
CA PRO A 158 -1.47 -15.27 1.11
C PRO A 158 -1.51 -14.88 2.58
N ALA A 159 -1.70 -13.59 2.87
CA ALA A 159 -1.83 -13.11 4.23
C ALA A 159 -3.07 -13.67 4.95
N ASN A 160 -2.96 -13.93 6.24
CA ASN A 160 -4.04 -14.46 7.07
C ASN A 160 -5.22 -13.50 7.17
N VAL A 161 -4.98 -12.19 7.06
CA VAL A 161 -6.03 -11.18 7.06
C VAL A 161 -7.10 -11.41 5.96
N TYR A 162 -6.75 -12.11 4.87
CA TYR A 162 -7.69 -12.43 3.80
C TYR A 162 -8.55 -13.68 4.04
N THR A 163 -8.21 -14.47 5.05
CA THR A 163 -8.97 -15.65 5.50
C THR A 163 -9.69 -15.43 6.82
N MET A 164 -9.34 -14.38 7.56
CA MET A 164 -9.99 -14.01 8.81
C MET A 164 -11.41 -13.48 8.60
N THR A 165 -12.26 -13.68 9.61
CA THR A 165 -13.64 -13.16 9.67
C THR A 165 -13.74 -11.82 10.40
N ASP A 166 -12.64 -11.07 10.47
CA ASP A 166 -12.59 -9.78 11.14
C ASP A 166 -13.36 -8.73 10.32
N PRO A 167 -14.39 -8.07 10.89
CA PRO A 167 -15.21 -7.09 10.18
C PRO A 167 -14.44 -5.85 9.73
N ARG A 168 -13.21 -5.62 10.22
CA ARG A 168 -12.33 -4.54 9.76
C ARG A 168 -11.77 -4.76 8.36
N TYR A 169 -11.81 -6.00 7.86
CA TYR A 169 -11.21 -6.39 6.57
C TYR A 169 -12.18 -7.17 5.66
N LEU A 170 -13.29 -7.66 6.21
CA LEU A 170 -14.28 -8.42 5.46
C LEU A 170 -15.17 -7.51 4.61
N TYR A 171 -15.30 -7.82 3.33
CA TYR A 171 -16.26 -7.15 2.45
C TYR A 171 -17.70 -7.46 2.88
N ASP A 172 -18.50 -6.41 3.02
CA ASP A 172 -19.94 -6.48 3.27
C ASP A 172 -20.66 -5.55 2.27
N PRO A 173 -21.57 -6.09 1.43
CA PRO A 173 -22.26 -5.32 0.40
C PRO A 173 -23.33 -4.36 0.95
N LYS A 174 -23.64 -4.37 2.25
CA LYS A 174 -24.76 -3.62 2.85
C LYS A 174 -24.86 -2.14 2.45
N PHE A 175 -23.72 -1.46 2.31
CA PHE A 175 -23.64 -0.04 1.94
C PHE A 175 -22.87 0.20 0.64
N ASP A 176 -22.71 -0.86 -0.18
CA ASP A 176 -22.03 -0.79 -1.47
C ASP A 176 -23.05 -0.53 -2.59
N PHE A 177 -23.52 0.73 -2.62
CA PHE A 177 -24.49 1.22 -3.60
C PHE A 177 -23.95 1.18 -5.04
N GLU A 178 -24.82 1.33 -6.03
CA GLU A 178 -24.37 1.51 -7.42
C GLU A 178 -23.53 2.78 -7.58
N TRP A 179 -22.68 2.83 -8.61
CA TRP A 179 -21.73 3.93 -8.82
C TRP A 179 -22.41 5.30 -8.80
N GLU A 180 -23.56 5.40 -9.45
CA GLU A 180 -24.36 6.63 -9.56
C GLU A 180 -24.89 7.15 -8.22
N ASP A 181 -25.08 6.25 -7.24
CA ASP A 181 -25.65 6.59 -5.93
C ASP A 181 -24.57 6.86 -4.86
N LYS A 182 -23.28 6.72 -5.22
CA LYS A 182 -22.16 6.99 -4.33
C LYS A 182 -21.80 8.48 -4.33
N ALA A 183 -21.34 8.98 -3.20
CA ALA A 183 -20.84 10.34 -3.09
C ALA A 183 -19.51 10.51 -3.84
N ASP A 184 -19.35 11.63 -4.56
CA ASP A 184 -18.10 12.09 -5.15
C ASP A 184 -17.10 12.50 -4.07
N SER A 185 -16.65 11.54 -3.26
CA SER A 185 -15.77 11.79 -2.13
C SER A 185 -14.63 10.79 -2.09
N LEU A 186 -13.47 11.28 -1.66
CA LEU A 186 -12.30 10.51 -1.29
C LEU A 186 -12.41 10.11 0.17
N LEU A 187 -12.43 8.83 0.47
CA LEU A 187 -12.61 8.36 1.83
C LEU A 187 -11.45 7.48 2.31
N TRP A 188 -11.00 7.78 3.54
CA TRP A 188 -10.08 6.96 4.30
C TRP A 188 -10.37 7.06 5.80
N ARG A 189 -10.54 5.90 6.44
CA ARG A 189 -10.64 5.76 7.90
C ARG A 189 -9.73 4.65 8.37
N GLY A 190 -8.89 4.94 9.36
CA GLY A 190 -8.01 3.95 9.95
C GLY A 190 -7.27 4.44 11.18
N ALA A 191 -6.55 3.53 11.82
CA ALA A 191 -5.65 3.86 12.92
C ALA A 191 -4.41 4.61 12.43
N SER A 192 -3.71 5.28 13.34
CA SER A 192 -2.36 5.84 13.09
C SER A 192 -1.24 4.79 13.04
N SER A 193 -1.58 3.51 12.80
CA SER A 193 -0.59 2.45 12.56
C SER A 193 0.29 2.73 11.35
N GLY A 194 1.51 2.21 11.32
CA GLY A 194 2.56 2.78 10.45
C GLY A 194 3.20 4.02 11.05
N GLY A 195 3.09 4.20 12.37
CA GLY A 195 3.87 5.14 13.17
C GLY A 195 5.17 4.55 13.73
N GLY A 196 5.37 3.24 13.55
CA GLY A 196 6.67 2.64 13.79
C GLY A 196 7.12 2.65 15.25
N GLY A 197 6.26 2.23 16.19
CA GLY A 197 6.62 2.05 17.60
C GLY A 197 7.01 3.31 18.39
N ILE A 198 7.27 4.45 17.75
CA ILE A 198 7.66 5.73 18.36
C ILE A 198 7.26 6.88 17.43
N ALA A 199 5.96 7.08 17.18
CA ALA A 199 5.53 8.42 16.77
C ALA A 199 5.85 9.37 17.92
N ALA A 200 6.83 10.26 17.73
CA ALA A 200 7.26 11.25 18.73
C ALA A 200 6.84 12.66 18.33
N ALA A 201 6.78 13.55 19.31
CA ALA A 201 6.30 14.92 19.15
C ALA A 201 7.02 15.71 18.04
N ASP A 202 8.29 15.41 17.77
CA ASP A 202 9.13 16.11 16.80
C ASP A 202 9.06 15.54 15.38
N SER A 203 8.54 14.32 15.19
CA SER A 203 8.75 13.55 13.97
C SER A 203 7.47 12.95 13.37
N TRP A 204 6.35 12.96 14.10
CA TRP A 204 5.10 12.37 13.66
C TRP A 204 4.57 12.93 12.32
N HIS A 205 4.81 14.22 12.05
CA HIS A 205 4.36 14.91 10.84
C HIS A 205 4.92 14.29 9.55
N ARG A 206 6.03 13.56 9.65
CA ARG A 206 6.67 12.91 8.51
C ARG A 206 6.05 11.55 8.17
N LEU A 207 5.28 10.96 9.07
CA LEU A 207 4.68 9.65 8.86
C LEU A 207 3.62 9.70 7.75
N HIS A 208 3.63 8.72 6.86
CA HIS A 208 2.83 8.70 5.63
C HIS A 208 1.32 8.86 5.88
N ARG A 209 0.73 8.22 6.91
CA ARG A 209 -0.70 8.42 7.20
C ARG A 209 -1.01 9.80 7.77
N GLN A 210 -0.12 10.34 8.58
CA GLN A 210 -0.25 11.66 9.18
C GLN A 210 -0.16 12.72 8.08
N ARG A 211 0.78 12.57 7.14
CA ARG A 211 0.89 13.38 5.93
C ARG A 211 -0.39 13.33 5.10
N LEU A 212 -0.98 12.15 4.88
CA LEU A 212 -2.27 12.02 4.17
C LEU A 212 -3.38 12.80 4.88
N VAL A 213 -3.54 12.64 6.20
CA VAL A 213 -4.59 13.33 6.97
C VAL A 213 -4.38 14.85 6.99
N LEU A 214 -3.13 15.31 7.15
CA LEU A 214 -2.78 16.74 7.08
C LEU A 214 -3.10 17.31 5.69
N LEU A 215 -2.64 16.64 4.63
CA LEU A 215 -2.88 17.04 3.25
C LEU A 215 -4.37 17.09 2.93
N SER A 216 -5.17 16.25 3.57
CA SER A 216 -6.62 16.13 3.39
C SER A 216 -7.44 17.01 4.36
N ASN A 217 -6.78 17.87 5.13
CA ASN A 217 -7.46 18.82 6.00
C ASN A 217 -7.65 20.16 5.29
N GLY A 218 -8.88 20.45 4.88
CA GLY A 218 -9.22 21.69 4.18
C GLY A 218 -9.14 22.96 5.03
N THR A 219 -9.02 22.84 6.35
CA THR A 219 -8.82 24.01 7.25
C THR A 219 -7.36 24.45 7.35
N LEU A 220 -6.43 23.60 6.91
CA LEU A 220 -5.00 23.93 6.90
C LEU A 220 -4.68 24.74 5.64
N ASN A 221 -3.92 25.81 5.82
CA ASN A 221 -3.37 26.54 4.70
C ASN A 221 -2.15 25.80 4.17
N HIS A 222 -2.31 25.16 3.01
CA HIS A 222 -1.21 24.48 2.31
C HIS A 222 -0.25 25.45 1.60
N ASN A 223 -0.38 26.77 1.80
CA ASN A 223 0.49 27.83 1.24
C ASN A 223 0.71 27.72 -0.28
N GLY A 224 -0.28 27.21 -1.03
CA GLY A 224 -0.14 26.97 -2.46
C GLY A 224 0.88 25.89 -2.83
N GLN A 225 1.19 24.96 -1.91
CA GLN A 225 2.01 23.77 -2.18
C GLN A 225 1.23 22.65 -2.88
N VAL A 226 -0.04 22.87 -3.17
CA VAL A 226 -0.88 21.92 -3.90
C VAL A 226 -0.94 22.33 -5.37
N SER A 227 -0.55 21.39 -6.24
CA SER A 227 -0.70 21.53 -7.68
C SER A 227 -1.79 20.61 -8.23
N ILE A 228 -2.48 21.09 -9.26
CA ILE A 228 -3.46 20.31 -10.02
C ILE A 228 -3.17 20.40 -11.51
N LEU A 229 -3.73 19.45 -12.28
CA LEU A 229 -3.86 19.61 -13.72
C LEU A 229 -5.09 20.46 -14.04
N SER A 230 -4.95 21.36 -15.01
CA SER A 230 -6.05 22.13 -15.61
C SER A 230 -6.08 21.97 -17.12
N GLU A 231 -7.24 22.17 -17.71
CA GLU A 231 -7.48 22.10 -19.14
C GLU A 231 -7.66 23.51 -19.70
N ASN A 232 -6.83 23.88 -20.68
CA ASN A 232 -6.91 25.18 -21.33
C ASN A 232 -7.96 25.21 -22.46
N ALA A 233 -8.12 26.36 -23.11
CA ALA A 233 -9.10 26.54 -24.19
C ALA A 233 -8.85 25.64 -25.41
N GLN A 234 -7.64 25.12 -25.59
CA GLN A 234 -7.24 24.21 -26.67
C GLN A 234 -7.34 22.73 -26.27
N HIS A 235 -7.98 22.42 -25.13
CA HIS A 235 -8.04 21.07 -24.56
C HIS A 235 -6.67 20.46 -24.22
N ALA A 236 -5.65 21.29 -24.06
CA ALA A 236 -4.34 20.84 -23.60
C ALA A 236 -4.28 20.92 -22.06
N TYR A 237 -3.57 19.96 -21.47
CA TYR A 237 -3.33 19.92 -20.03
C TYR A 237 -2.13 20.76 -19.65
N GLU A 238 -2.28 21.54 -18.58
CA GLU A 238 -1.22 22.33 -17.98
C GLU A 238 -1.23 22.16 -16.45
N THR A 239 -0.06 22.31 -15.83
CA THR A 239 0.08 22.22 -14.37
C THR A 239 -0.22 23.57 -13.75
N ASN A 240 -1.28 23.66 -12.97
CA ASN A 240 -1.51 24.79 -12.08
C ASN A 240 -0.80 24.53 -10.75
N ARG A 241 0.24 25.32 -10.47
CA ARG A 241 1.09 25.14 -9.28
C ARG A 241 0.52 25.73 -7.99
N TYR A 242 -0.49 26.58 -8.10
CA TYR A 242 -1.03 27.33 -6.96
C TYR A 242 -2.53 27.13 -6.91
N PHE A 243 -2.94 25.98 -6.38
CA PHE A 243 -4.35 25.65 -6.20
C PHE A 243 -4.79 25.92 -4.76
N ASN A 244 -5.87 26.68 -4.59
CA ASN A 244 -6.53 26.81 -3.30
C ASN A 244 -7.40 25.58 -3.05
N SER A 245 -6.87 24.62 -2.30
CA SER A 245 -7.51 23.34 -2.04
C SER A 245 -8.64 23.37 -1.02
N SER A 246 -8.79 24.43 -0.21
CA SER A 246 -9.64 24.42 0.98
C SER A 246 -11.07 23.97 0.72
N ASP A 247 -11.77 24.62 -0.23
CA ASP A 247 -13.18 24.34 -0.53
C ASP A 247 -13.37 22.95 -1.16
N PHE A 248 -12.45 22.59 -2.07
CA PHE A 248 -12.49 21.28 -2.72
C PHE A 248 -12.28 20.16 -1.69
N THR A 249 -11.32 20.30 -0.79
CA THR A 249 -11.03 19.34 0.27
C THR A 249 -12.19 19.22 1.24
N GLN A 250 -12.77 20.34 1.69
CA GLN A 250 -13.92 20.31 2.61
C GLN A 250 -15.15 19.61 2.00
N LYS A 251 -15.34 19.75 0.69
CA LYS A 251 -16.47 19.15 -0.02
C LYS A 251 -16.26 17.68 -0.37
N HIS A 252 -15.04 17.31 -0.76
CA HIS A 252 -14.78 16.02 -1.39
C HIS A 252 -13.92 15.07 -0.55
N PHE A 253 -13.19 15.52 0.48
CA PHE A 253 -12.29 14.64 1.23
C PHE A 253 -12.88 14.30 2.58
N ASP A 254 -13.08 13.01 2.82
CA ASP A 254 -13.44 12.46 4.11
C ASP A 254 -12.35 11.50 4.62
N VAL A 255 -11.26 12.09 5.08
CA VAL A 255 -10.05 11.40 5.52
C VAL A 255 -9.78 11.70 6.99
N GLY A 256 -9.53 10.67 7.80
CA GLY A 256 -9.19 10.89 9.21
C GLY A 256 -8.90 9.64 10.01
N PHE A 257 -8.24 9.83 11.14
CA PHE A 257 -7.93 8.76 12.08
C PHE A 257 -9.16 8.36 12.89
N THR A 258 -9.37 7.07 13.11
CA THR A 258 -10.41 6.55 14.02
C THR A 258 -9.89 6.28 15.41
N GLU A 259 -8.57 6.08 15.53
CA GLU A 259 -7.88 5.85 16.79
C GLU A 259 -6.39 6.19 16.65
N PHE A 260 -5.77 6.55 17.76
CA PHE A 260 -4.34 6.71 17.86
C PHE A 260 -3.68 5.47 18.44
N TRP A 261 -2.57 5.03 17.83
CA TRP A 261 -1.88 3.80 18.20
C TRP A 261 -0.39 3.90 17.90
N GLY A 262 0.46 3.44 18.82
CA GLY A 262 1.90 3.32 18.60
C GLY A 262 2.67 4.64 18.63
N CYS A 263 2.49 5.44 19.69
CA CYS A 263 3.17 6.72 19.89
C CYS A 263 3.81 6.81 21.28
N ILE A 264 4.72 7.77 21.45
CA ILE A 264 5.36 8.09 22.73
C ILE A 264 5.23 9.60 22.98
N PRO A 265 4.59 10.02 24.09
CA PRO A 265 3.94 9.18 25.13
C PRO A 265 2.65 8.51 24.62
N GLU A 266 2.20 7.44 25.28
CA GLU A 266 1.16 6.49 24.81
C GLU A 266 -0.18 7.12 24.37
N GLU A 267 -0.53 8.29 24.92
CA GLU A 267 -1.78 9.00 24.59
C GLU A 267 -1.67 9.92 23.36
N CYS A 268 -0.48 10.01 22.76
CA CYS A 268 -0.18 10.87 21.61
C CYS A 268 -0.70 12.34 21.77
N PRO A 269 -0.39 13.04 22.88
CA PRO A 269 -0.99 14.34 23.19
C PRO A 269 -0.73 15.42 22.12
N PHE A 270 0.32 15.24 21.31
CA PHE A 270 0.67 16.10 20.20
C PHE A 270 -0.34 16.04 19.03
N TYR A 271 -1.20 15.02 18.95
CA TYR A 271 -2.27 14.96 17.96
C TYR A 271 -3.47 15.81 18.32
N ASN A 272 -3.79 15.98 19.62
CA ASN A 272 -5.07 16.54 20.08
C ASN A 272 -5.43 17.91 19.48
N TRP A 273 -4.44 18.69 19.05
CA TRP A 273 -4.62 20.04 18.51
C TRP A 273 -4.49 20.14 16.99
N VAL A 274 -4.08 19.05 16.33
CA VAL A 274 -3.72 19.07 14.89
C VAL A 274 -4.44 17.99 14.10
N LEU A 275 -4.59 16.80 14.69
CA LEU A 275 -5.23 15.64 14.09
C LEU A 275 -6.44 15.26 14.95
N GLY A 276 -7.64 15.44 14.40
CA GLY A 276 -8.87 15.03 15.07
C GLY A 276 -9.15 13.53 14.89
N VAL A 277 -9.63 12.88 15.96
CA VAL A 277 -10.21 11.54 15.86
C VAL A 277 -11.63 11.65 15.30
N ARG A 278 -11.90 10.91 14.24
CA ARG A 278 -13.21 10.76 13.62
C ARG A 278 -13.92 9.53 14.20
N ASN A 279 -15.23 9.51 14.15
CA ASN A 279 -16.02 8.34 14.55
C ASN A 279 -15.57 7.11 13.76
N SER A 280 -15.39 5.99 14.46
CA SER A 280 -15.12 4.71 13.83
C SER A 280 -16.26 4.35 12.89
N THR A 281 -15.94 4.07 11.64
CA THR A 281 -16.91 3.62 10.63
C THR A 281 -16.67 2.15 10.31
N GLN A 282 -17.77 1.42 10.09
CA GLN A 282 -17.69 0.06 9.55
C GLN A 282 -17.02 0.10 8.18
N LEU A 283 -16.33 -0.97 7.79
CA LEU A 283 -15.70 -1.02 6.46
C LEU A 283 -16.74 -0.84 5.34
N SER A 284 -17.93 -1.42 5.47
CA SER A 284 -19.00 -1.27 4.48
C SER A 284 -19.49 0.18 4.33
N GLU A 285 -19.54 0.95 5.41
CA GLU A 285 -19.90 2.38 5.38
C GLU A 285 -18.93 3.20 4.51
N GLN A 286 -17.68 2.76 4.38
CA GLN A 286 -16.69 3.41 3.51
C GLN A 286 -17.09 3.32 2.03
N PHE A 287 -17.83 2.28 1.64
CA PHE A 287 -18.27 2.06 0.26
C PHE A 287 -19.39 3.00 -0.21
N LYS A 288 -19.86 3.92 0.64
CA LYS A 288 -20.74 5.02 0.23
C LYS A 288 -20.02 6.05 -0.65
N SER A 289 -18.69 6.08 -0.60
CA SER A 289 -17.84 6.98 -1.37
C SER A 289 -17.38 6.33 -2.68
N LYS A 290 -17.29 7.11 -3.76
CA LYS A 290 -16.75 6.64 -5.04
C LYS A 290 -15.26 6.34 -4.98
N TYR A 291 -14.47 7.06 -4.19
CA TYR A 291 -13.02 6.95 -4.18
C TYR A 291 -12.49 6.51 -2.82
N LEU A 292 -11.68 5.46 -2.79
CA LEU A 292 -11.11 4.89 -1.56
C LEU A 292 -9.59 4.93 -1.64
N VAL A 293 -8.91 5.59 -0.69
CA VAL A 293 -7.44 5.51 -0.64
C VAL A 293 -7.04 4.31 0.22
N ASN A 294 -6.11 3.51 -0.29
CA ASN A 294 -5.43 2.46 0.45
C ASN A 294 -3.97 2.86 0.69
N VAL A 295 -3.60 2.95 1.97
CA VAL A 295 -2.27 3.36 2.42
C VAL A 295 -1.73 2.35 3.42
N ASP A 296 -0.44 2.07 3.31
CA ASP A 296 0.30 1.17 4.19
C ASP A 296 0.16 1.51 5.68
N GLY A 297 0.29 0.50 6.53
CA GLY A 297 0.46 0.64 7.97
C GLY A 297 1.91 0.36 8.37
N HIS A 298 2.13 -0.55 9.32
CA HIS A 298 3.48 -1.11 9.54
C HIS A 298 3.95 -1.97 8.35
N SER A 299 2.97 -2.55 7.66
CA SER A 299 3.08 -3.39 6.47
C SER A 299 1.99 -3.00 5.47
N PHE A 300 1.71 -3.87 4.50
CA PHE A 300 0.55 -3.79 3.61
C PHE A 300 -0.80 -3.62 4.37
N SER A 301 -1.82 -3.14 3.66
CA SER A 301 -3.16 -2.93 4.20
C SER A 301 -4.10 -4.11 3.92
N GLY A 302 -4.59 -4.76 4.99
CA GLY A 302 -5.57 -5.84 4.89
C GLY A 302 -6.93 -5.45 4.27
N ARG A 303 -7.24 -4.16 4.16
CA ARG A 303 -8.47 -3.66 3.52
C ARG A 303 -8.46 -3.79 1.99
N TRP A 304 -7.27 -3.94 1.41
CA TRP A 304 -7.07 -3.91 -0.04
C TRP A 304 -7.98 -4.87 -0.80
N ARG A 305 -8.18 -6.06 -0.25
CA ARG A 305 -9.08 -7.06 -0.83
C ARG A 305 -10.53 -6.59 -0.89
N ALA A 306 -11.06 -6.05 0.21
CA ALA A 306 -12.46 -5.62 0.27
C ALA A 306 -12.74 -4.42 -0.64
N PHE A 307 -11.74 -3.54 -0.79
CA PHE A 307 -11.79 -2.41 -1.70
C PHE A 307 -12.04 -2.86 -3.15
N HIS A 308 -11.33 -3.91 -3.61
CA HIS A 308 -11.57 -4.47 -4.93
C HIS A 308 -12.92 -5.17 -5.11
N PHE A 309 -13.55 -5.66 -4.03
CA PHE A 309 -14.91 -6.22 -4.11
C PHE A 309 -15.98 -5.13 -4.18
N SER A 310 -15.68 -3.94 -3.66
CA SER A 310 -16.59 -2.80 -3.71
C SER A 310 -16.77 -2.26 -5.12
N LYS A 311 -17.84 -1.51 -5.34
CA LYS A 311 -18.07 -0.77 -6.59
C LYS A 311 -17.37 0.60 -6.59
N SER A 312 -16.43 0.83 -5.67
CA SER A 312 -15.70 2.09 -5.55
C SER A 312 -14.33 2.00 -6.23
N LEU A 313 -13.85 3.12 -6.76
CA LEU A 313 -12.50 3.22 -7.32
C LEU A 313 -11.47 3.30 -6.20
N SER A 314 -10.49 2.41 -6.24
CA SER A 314 -9.44 2.35 -5.23
C SER A 314 -8.14 3.01 -5.72
N LEU A 315 -7.58 3.88 -4.89
CA LEU A 315 -6.25 4.48 -5.05
C LEU A 315 -5.27 3.74 -4.13
N LYS A 316 -4.06 3.39 -4.59
CA LYS A 316 -3.08 2.63 -3.78
C LYS A 316 -1.74 3.34 -3.70
N ALA A 317 -1.36 3.73 -2.47
CA ALA A 317 0.00 4.12 -2.11
C ALA A 317 0.62 3.04 -1.23
N THR A 318 1.65 2.38 -1.75
CA THR A 318 2.33 1.30 -1.04
C THR A 318 3.81 1.20 -1.42
N ILE A 319 4.61 0.57 -0.57
CA ILE A 319 5.93 0.01 -0.90
C ILE A 319 5.95 -1.52 -0.80
N PHE A 320 4.89 -2.12 -0.29
CA PHE A 320 4.80 -3.56 -0.06
C PHE A 320 4.28 -4.29 -1.29
N ARG A 321 4.87 -5.46 -1.50
CA ARG A 321 4.47 -6.47 -2.45
C ARG A 321 3.75 -7.60 -1.74
N GLU A 322 2.69 -8.05 -2.37
CA GLU A 322 1.81 -9.12 -1.92
C GLU A 322 1.71 -10.22 -2.99
N TRP A 323 1.24 -11.39 -2.58
CA TRP A 323 1.15 -12.57 -3.44
C TRP A 323 0.25 -12.38 -4.68
N HIS A 324 -0.73 -11.47 -4.62
CA HIS A 324 -1.72 -11.24 -5.67
C HIS A 324 -1.33 -10.14 -6.66
N ASP A 325 -0.24 -9.40 -6.43
CA ASP A 325 0.15 -8.24 -7.24
C ASP A 325 0.44 -8.59 -8.72
N SER A 326 0.75 -9.86 -9.03
CA SER A 326 0.91 -10.34 -10.42
C SER A 326 -0.40 -10.35 -11.23
N ARG A 327 -1.54 -10.06 -10.58
CA ARG A 327 -2.88 -10.19 -11.17
C ARG A 327 -3.70 -8.90 -11.07
N LEU A 328 -3.18 -7.89 -10.39
CA LEU A 328 -3.78 -6.57 -10.24
C LEU A 328 -2.91 -5.53 -10.95
N PHE A 329 -3.45 -4.86 -11.97
CA PHE A 329 -2.68 -3.94 -12.80
C PHE A 329 -3.11 -2.50 -12.56
N ALA A 330 -2.13 -1.63 -12.33
CA ALA A 330 -2.34 -0.19 -12.22
C ALA A 330 -3.03 0.37 -13.48
N TRP A 331 -3.88 1.37 -13.30
CA TRP A 331 -4.74 2.00 -14.31
C TRP A 331 -5.79 1.09 -14.97
N ARG A 332 -5.82 -0.18 -14.61
CA ARG A 332 -6.86 -1.13 -15.04
C ARG A 332 -7.77 -1.56 -13.89
N HIS A 333 -7.19 -1.90 -12.75
CA HIS A 333 -7.94 -2.37 -11.56
C HIS A 333 -7.84 -1.40 -10.38
N PHE A 334 -6.94 -0.43 -10.42
CA PHE A 334 -6.79 0.59 -9.40
C PHE A 334 -5.97 1.76 -9.94
N VAL A 335 -6.02 2.89 -9.24
CA VAL A 335 -5.20 4.07 -9.55
C VAL A 335 -3.96 4.05 -8.64
N PRO A 336 -2.73 4.02 -9.18
CA PRO A 336 -1.53 4.13 -8.37
C PRO A 336 -1.39 5.55 -7.79
N LEU A 337 -0.91 5.63 -6.56
CA LEU A 337 -0.64 6.87 -5.85
C LEU A 337 0.78 6.80 -5.25
N ASP A 338 1.59 7.82 -5.44
CA ASP A 338 2.91 7.98 -4.86
C ASP A 338 2.80 8.10 -3.33
N ASN A 339 3.79 7.57 -2.62
CA ASN A 339 3.86 7.67 -1.16
C ASN A 339 4.14 9.11 -0.66
N ARG A 340 4.47 10.04 -1.57
CA ARG A 340 4.56 11.48 -1.34
C ARG A 340 3.21 12.18 -1.38
N TYR A 341 2.23 11.63 -2.11
CA TYR A 341 0.89 12.19 -2.32
C TYR A 341 0.83 13.51 -3.10
N ASP A 342 1.90 13.89 -3.80
CA ASP A 342 1.99 15.16 -4.53
C ASP A 342 0.92 15.27 -5.62
N GLU A 343 0.47 14.14 -6.16
CA GLU A 343 -0.57 14.06 -7.18
C GLU A 343 -1.99 13.89 -6.66
N LEU A 344 -2.20 13.74 -5.33
CA LEU A 344 -3.51 13.36 -4.80
C LEU A 344 -4.61 14.32 -5.28
N TYR A 345 -4.33 15.62 -5.23
CA TYR A 345 -5.27 16.63 -5.72
C TYR A 345 -5.47 16.55 -7.22
N SER A 346 -4.40 16.41 -8.02
CA SER A 346 -4.50 16.24 -9.47
C SER A 346 -5.39 15.05 -9.85
N LEU A 347 -5.28 13.92 -9.14
CA LEU A 347 -6.10 12.73 -9.38
C LEU A 347 -7.57 13.00 -9.05
N MET A 348 -7.81 13.59 -7.88
CA MET A 348 -9.17 13.81 -7.41
C MET A 348 -9.90 14.85 -8.26
N THR A 349 -9.23 15.94 -8.64
CA THR A 349 -9.81 16.94 -9.55
C THR A 349 -10.00 16.38 -10.95
N TYR A 350 -9.10 15.50 -11.43
CA TYR A 350 -9.25 14.84 -12.74
C TYR A 350 -10.51 13.97 -12.81
N PHE A 351 -10.77 13.13 -11.79
CA PHE A 351 -11.95 12.27 -11.81
C PHE A 351 -13.25 13.00 -11.47
N ILE A 352 -13.25 13.82 -10.41
CA ILE A 352 -14.46 14.55 -9.97
C ILE A 352 -14.81 15.71 -10.92
N GLY A 353 -13.80 16.35 -11.52
CA GLY A 353 -13.96 17.59 -12.27
C GLY A 353 -13.92 18.83 -11.36
N MET A 354 -13.64 19.98 -11.95
CA MET A 354 -13.60 21.28 -11.27
C MET A 354 -13.86 22.43 -12.24
N GLY A 355 -14.39 23.53 -11.70
CA GLY A 355 -14.59 24.77 -12.43
C GLY A 355 -15.75 24.70 -13.43
N SER A 356 -15.97 25.80 -14.13
CA SER A 356 -16.99 25.91 -15.17
C SER A 356 -16.35 25.90 -16.56
N PRO A 357 -16.95 25.21 -17.55
CA PRO A 357 -16.51 25.32 -18.94
C PRO A 357 -16.77 26.73 -19.52
N VAL A 358 -17.56 27.57 -18.84
CA VAL A 358 -17.79 28.96 -19.23
C VAL A 358 -16.61 29.81 -18.75
N GLY A 359 -15.74 30.22 -19.68
CA GLY A 359 -14.56 31.05 -19.43
C GLY A 359 -13.22 30.30 -19.42
N LYS A 360 -13.13 29.11 -20.04
CA LYS A 360 -11.86 28.39 -20.27
C LYS A 360 -10.80 29.33 -20.89
N GLY A 361 -9.63 29.45 -20.26
CA GLY A 361 -8.49 30.19 -20.80
C GLY A 361 -8.53 31.72 -20.62
N MET A 362 -9.48 32.27 -19.85
CA MET A 362 -9.42 33.68 -19.45
C MET A 362 -8.45 33.82 -18.27
N HIS A 363 -7.28 34.43 -18.51
CA HIS A 363 -6.28 34.74 -17.49
C HIS A 363 -6.73 35.94 -16.65
N ASN A 364 -7.68 35.73 -15.73
CA ASN A 364 -7.87 36.62 -14.59
C ASN A 364 -7.51 35.85 -13.32
N ASP A 365 -6.78 36.47 -12.40
CA ASP A 365 -6.34 35.90 -11.10
C ASP A 365 -7.50 35.45 -10.19
N GLN A 366 -8.75 35.62 -10.61
CA GLN A 366 -9.98 35.30 -9.86
C GLN A 366 -10.75 34.09 -10.42
N GLN A 367 -10.31 33.48 -11.53
CA GLN A 367 -11.06 32.38 -12.14
C GLN A 367 -10.49 31.02 -11.72
N GLU A 368 -11.36 30.17 -11.17
CA GLU A 368 -10.99 28.81 -10.77
C GLU A 368 -10.50 28.00 -11.97
N PRO A 369 -9.45 27.17 -11.79
CA PRO A 369 -8.98 26.27 -12.83
C PRO A 369 -10.09 25.31 -13.27
N TYR A 370 -10.21 25.10 -14.58
CA TYR A 370 -11.17 24.15 -15.13
C TYR A 370 -10.50 22.81 -15.42
N ILE A 371 -11.18 21.73 -15.05
CA ILE A 371 -10.88 20.37 -15.54
C ILE A 371 -12.20 19.61 -15.68
N ARG A 372 -12.39 18.98 -16.85
CA ARG A 372 -13.58 18.14 -17.06
C ARG A 372 -13.54 16.93 -16.13
N SER A 373 -14.72 16.48 -15.69
CA SER A 373 -14.84 15.21 -14.95
C SER A 373 -14.53 14.02 -15.86
N HIS A 374 -13.88 13.01 -15.28
CA HIS A 374 -13.60 11.71 -15.88
C HIS A 374 -14.29 10.58 -15.07
N ASP A 375 -15.53 10.84 -14.63
CA ASP A 375 -16.33 9.91 -13.83
C ASP A 375 -16.57 8.57 -14.55
N PHE A 376 -16.74 8.60 -15.87
CA PHE A 376 -16.90 7.39 -16.67
C PHE A 376 -15.66 6.50 -16.62
N GLU A 377 -14.47 7.08 -16.82
CA GLU A 377 -13.21 6.37 -16.73
C GLU A 377 -12.98 5.80 -15.32
N ALA A 378 -13.35 6.56 -14.28
CA ALA A 378 -13.29 6.11 -12.89
C ALA A 378 -14.19 4.88 -12.66
N LYS A 379 -15.44 4.93 -13.14
CA LYS A 379 -16.39 3.82 -13.06
C LYS A 379 -15.89 2.57 -13.79
N MET A 380 -15.26 2.74 -14.96
CA MET A 380 -14.71 1.63 -15.74
C MET A 380 -13.61 0.91 -14.96
N ILE A 381 -12.66 1.64 -14.37
CA ILE A 381 -11.59 1.03 -13.56
C ILE A 381 -12.16 0.31 -12.33
N ALA A 382 -13.13 0.91 -11.64
CA ALA A 382 -13.80 0.30 -10.49
C ALA A 382 -14.55 -1.00 -10.88
N SER A 383 -15.20 -1.02 -12.05
CA SER A 383 -15.93 -2.18 -12.55
C SER A 383 -14.97 -3.31 -12.94
N GLU A 384 -13.91 -3.01 -13.71
CA GLU A 384 -12.87 -3.99 -14.09
C GLU A 384 -12.21 -4.62 -12.85
N SER A 385 -11.92 -3.80 -11.82
CA SER A 385 -11.41 -4.27 -10.54
C SER A 385 -12.30 -5.35 -9.90
N ARG A 386 -13.60 -5.06 -9.83
CA ARG A 386 -14.60 -5.94 -9.22
C ARG A 386 -14.79 -7.20 -10.04
N ASP A 387 -14.87 -7.08 -11.36
CA ASP A 387 -15.04 -8.20 -12.27
C ASP A 387 -13.83 -9.13 -12.22
N GLN A 388 -12.62 -8.56 -12.24
CA GLN A 388 -11.40 -9.34 -12.07
C GLN A 388 -11.43 -10.11 -10.73
N CYS A 389 -11.74 -9.45 -9.62
CA CYS A 389 -11.81 -10.14 -8.32
C CYS A 389 -12.91 -11.19 -8.23
N CYS A 390 -14.07 -10.95 -8.87
CA CYS A 390 -15.21 -11.87 -8.89
C CYS A 390 -15.00 -13.07 -9.83
N ALA A 391 -14.44 -12.82 -11.01
CA ALA A 391 -14.31 -13.79 -12.11
C ALA A 391 -13.10 -14.71 -11.95
N THR A 392 -11.92 -14.19 -11.60
CA THR A 392 -10.69 -15.02 -11.60
C THR A 392 -10.40 -15.70 -10.25
N LYS A 393 -11.30 -15.62 -9.27
CA LYS A 393 -11.10 -16.18 -7.91
C LYS A 393 -9.79 -15.71 -7.25
N ILE A 394 -9.18 -14.62 -7.74
CA ILE A 394 -7.82 -14.19 -7.34
C ILE A 394 -7.75 -13.96 -5.85
N LEU A 395 -8.81 -13.40 -5.27
CA LEU A 395 -8.91 -13.13 -3.84
C LEU A 395 -10.01 -13.98 -3.19
N LYS A 396 -10.63 -14.93 -3.89
CA LYS A 396 -11.50 -15.90 -3.21
C LYS A 396 -10.55 -16.85 -2.50
N SER A 397 -10.62 -16.86 -1.17
CA SER A 397 -9.83 -17.79 -0.38
C SER A 397 -10.09 -19.20 -0.92
N THR A 398 -9.07 -20.04 -0.86
CA THR A 398 -9.08 -21.44 -1.29
C THR A 398 -10.17 -22.29 -0.62
N TYR A 399 -10.97 -21.72 0.30
CA TYR A 399 -12.03 -22.33 1.09
C TYR A 399 -13.44 -22.26 0.47
N SER A 400 -13.71 -21.45 -0.56
CA SER A 400 -15.05 -21.44 -1.21
C SER A 400 -15.17 -22.41 -2.40
N PHE A 401 -14.62 -23.62 -2.23
CA PHE A 401 -14.96 -24.77 -3.06
C PHE A 401 -15.52 -25.86 -2.14
N TYR A 402 -16.72 -25.63 -1.63
CA TYR A 402 -17.65 -26.66 -1.19
C TYR A 402 -19.00 -26.34 -1.81
#